data_AF-A0A842JDU8-F1
#
_entry.id   AF-A0A842JDU8-F1
#
_cell.length_a   1.000
_cell.length_b   1.000
_cell.length_c   1.000
_cell.angle_alpha   90.00
_cell.angle_beta   90.00
_cell.angle_gamma   90.00
#
_symmetry.space_group_name_H-M   'P 1'
#
loop_
_entity.id
_entity.type
_entity.pdbx_description
1 polymer ?
#
loop_
_entity_poly.entity_id
_entity_poly.type
_entity_poly.pdbx_seq_one_letter_code
_entity_poly.pdbx_strand_id
1 'polypeptide(L)'
;MGSIEHIKRAKERSDAVLEELRSEPATYEGVYERLKEFIRLRYLIDDGFWSDDVNQLAEHSIELRLAALEDGGGLGDLSMNCAGTSSVETKYALLLITLRKGLDLTIEPRMAATLDTVPLLAAEVTRQLAQRARAC
;
A
#
# COMPACT_ATOMS: atom_id res chain seq x y z
N MET A 1 7.40 -21.97 0.69
CA MET A 1 7.17 -21.13 -0.50
C MET A 1 8.21 -20.02 -0.46
N GLY A 2 8.97 -19.82 -1.55
CA GLY A 2 10.05 -18.84 -1.55
C GLY A 2 9.52 -17.42 -1.38
N SER A 3 10.28 -16.56 -0.68
CA SER A 3 9.95 -15.14 -0.45
C SER A 3 9.55 -14.41 -1.76
N ILE A 4 10.21 -14.75 -2.89
CA ILE A 4 9.93 -14.17 -4.21
C ILE A 4 8.53 -14.50 -4.75
N GLU A 5 8.07 -15.75 -4.62
CA GLU A 5 6.73 -16.14 -5.09
C GLU A 5 5.63 -15.48 -4.26
N HIS A 6 5.86 -15.34 -2.95
CA HIS A 6 4.94 -14.63 -2.07
C HIS A 6 4.81 -13.15 -2.47
N ILE A 7 5.94 -12.46 -2.69
CA ILE A 7 5.96 -11.06 -3.14
C ILE A 7 5.24 -10.89 -4.47
N LYS A 8 5.47 -11.78 -5.45
CA LYS A 8 4.79 -11.74 -6.75
C LYS A 8 3.28 -11.89 -6.61
N ARG A 9 2.82 -12.88 -5.84
CA ARG A 9 1.40 -13.12 -5.60
C ARG A 9 0.74 -11.94 -4.88
N ALA A 10 1.42 -11.37 -3.88
CA ALA A 10 0.92 -10.19 -3.16
C ALA A 10 0.77 -8.99 -4.10
N LYS A 11 1.75 -8.77 -4.98
CA LYS A 11 1.67 -7.73 -6.02
C LYS A 11 0.48 -7.95 -6.95
N GLU A 12 0.34 -9.14 -7.53
CA GLU A 12 -0.75 -9.48 -8.45
C GLU A 12 -2.12 -9.24 -7.81
N ARG A 13 -2.31 -9.68 -6.56
CA ARG A 13 -3.53 -9.42 -5.81
C ARG A 13 -3.74 -7.94 -5.54
N SER A 14 -2.68 -7.20 -5.20
CA SER A 14 -2.80 -5.77 -4.93
C SER A 14 -3.21 -4.99 -6.18
N ASP A 15 -2.73 -5.41 -7.36
CA ASP A 15 -3.10 -4.80 -8.63
C ASP A 15 -4.58 -5.10 -8.96
N ALA A 16 -5.06 -6.32 -8.70
CA ALA A 16 -6.47 -6.68 -8.86
C ALA A 16 -7.40 -5.83 -7.98
N VAL A 17 -7.03 -5.58 -6.72
CA VAL A 17 -7.79 -4.70 -5.81
C VAL A 17 -7.92 -3.27 -6.37
N LEU A 18 -6.88 -2.75 -7.03
CA LEU A 18 -6.96 -1.42 -7.65
C LEU A 18 -7.89 -1.39 -8.87
N GLU A 19 -7.90 -2.45 -9.68
CA GLU A 19 -8.83 -2.53 -10.82
C GLU A 19 -10.29 -2.67 -10.36
N GLU A 20 -10.56 -3.38 -9.26
CA GLU A 20 -11.88 -3.40 -8.63
C GLU A 20 -12.30 -2.01 -8.14
N LEU A 21 -11.42 -1.32 -7.41
CA LEU A 21 -11.67 0.06 -6.96
C LEU A 21 -11.95 1.03 -8.11
N ARG A 22 -11.33 0.80 -9.28
CA ARG A 22 -11.52 1.65 -10.47
C ARG A 22 -12.89 1.45 -11.12
N SER A 23 -13.43 0.23 -11.08
CA SER A 23 -14.55 -0.21 -11.92
C SER A 23 -15.94 -0.07 -11.27
N GLU A 24 -16.02 0.00 -9.94
CA GLU A 24 -17.29 0.08 -9.23
C GLU A 24 -17.57 1.50 -8.68
N PRO A 25 -18.85 1.95 -8.63
CA PRO A 25 -19.24 3.08 -7.80
C PRO A 25 -18.93 2.74 -6.34
N ALA A 26 -17.86 3.31 -5.81
CA ALA A 26 -17.35 2.91 -4.52
C ALA A 26 -17.96 3.78 -3.40
N THR A 27 -18.61 3.13 -2.42
CA THR A 27 -18.93 3.78 -1.15
C THR A 27 -17.66 3.98 -0.33
N TYR A 28 -17.69 4.91 0.62
CA TYR A 28 -16.55 5.14 1.50
C TYR A 28 -16.09 3.85 2.20
N GLU A 29 -17.02 3.06 2.74
CA GLU A 29 -16.73 1.82 3.44
C GLU A 29 -16.10 0.78 2.51
N GLY A 30 -16.60 0.68 1.27
CA GLY A 30 -16.05 -0.22 0.26
C GLY A 30 -14.65 0.20 -0.20
N VAL A 31 -14.37 1.50 -0.28
CA VAL A 31 -13.03 2.02 -0.54
C VAL A 31 -12.10 1.74 0.62
N TYR A 32 -12.52 2.01 1.86
CA TYR A 32 -11.72 1.79 3.05
C TYR A 32 -11.27 0.34 3.19
N GLU A 33 -12.18 -0.62 3.09
CA GLU A 33 -11.83 -2.05 3.23
C GLU A 33 -10.91 -2.53 2.09
N ARG A 34 -11.11 -2.06 0.85
CA ARG A 34 -10.22 -2.38 -0.26
C ARG A 34 -8.85 -1.72 -0.12
N LEU A 35 -8.77 -0.48 0.38
CA LEU A 35 -7.49 0.16 0.70
C LEU A 35 -6.76 -0.60 1.81
N LYS A 36 -7.48 -1.11 2.80
CA LYS A 36 -6.91 -1.95 3.85
C LYS A 36 -6.31 -3.25 3.32
N GLU A 37 -7.04 -3.97 2.45
CA GLU A 37 -6.49 -5.16 1.78
C GLU A 37 -5.27 -4.78 0.91
N PHE A 38 -5.41 -3.73 0.11
CA PHE A 38 -4.34 -3.25 -0.76
C PHE A 38 -3.06 -2.91 0.02
N ILE A 39 -3.17 -2.13 1.10
CA ILE A 39 -2.02 -1.75 1.92
C ILE A 39 -1.38 -2.98 2.55
N ARG A 40 -2.17 -3.91 3.12
CA ARG A 40 -1.63 -5.17 3.67
C ARG A 40 -0.84 -5.97 2.63
N LEU A 41 -1.35 -6.07 1.39
CA LEU A 41 -0.66 -6.76 0.31
C LEU A 41 0.65 -6.05 -0.09
N ARG A 42 0.63 -4.73 -0.24
CA ARG A 42 1.83 -3.94 -0.60
C ARG A 42 2.87 -3.93 0.52
N TYR A 43 2.40 -3.96 1.77
CA TYR A 43 3.24 -3.95 2.96
C TYR A 43 3.56 -5.37 3.45
N LEU A 44 3.05 -6.42 2.79
CA LEU A 44 3.27 -7.83 3.18
C LEU A 44 2.97 -8.06 4.67
N ILE A 45 1.86 -7.49 5.16
CA ILE A 45 1.40 -7.68 6.54
C ILE A 45 0.45 -8.89 6.54
N ASP A 46 0.94 -10.02 7.01
CA ASP A 46 0.24 -11.31 7.05
C ASP A 46 -0.01 -11.85 8.46
N ASP A 47 0.48 -11.16 9.49
CA ASP A 47 0.32 -11.48 10.92
C ASP A 47 -0.98 -10.92 11.54
N GLY A 48 -1.81 -10.28 10.74
CA GLY A 48 -3.09 -9.71 11.16
C GLY A 48 -3.01 -8.31 11.76
N PHE A 49 -1.81 -7.73 11.91
CA PHE A 49 -1.64 -6.35 12.39
C PHE A 49 -2.46 -5.37 11.54
N TRP A 50 -2.98 -4.33 12.20
CA TRP A 50 -3.65 -3.21 11.56
C TRP A 50 -3.60 -1.97 12.45
N SER A 51 -3.29 -0.84 11.81
CA SER A 51 -3.45 0.49 12.35
C SER A 51 -4.05 1.36 11.24
N ASP A 52 -4.85 2.36 11.60
CA ASP A 52 -5.30 3.35 10.62
C ASP A 52 -4.21 4.37 10.30
N ASP A 53 -3.12 4.40 11.05
CA ASP A 53 -1.94 5.23 10.76
C ASP A 53 -1.05 4.52 9.73
N VAL A 54 -0.83 5.17 8.58
CA VAL A 54 -0.07 4.59 7.48
C VAL A 54 1.42 4.47 7.82
N ASN A 55 1.95 5.34 8.66
CA ASN A 55 3.33 5.28 9.11
C ASN A 55 3.54 4.06 10.03
N GLN A 56 2.62 3.80 10.95
CA GLN A 56 2.69 2.59 11.79
C GLN A 56 2.58 1.30 10.97
N LEU A 57 1.74 1.28 9.94
CA LEU A 57 1.71 0.15 8.99
C LEU A 57 3.04 -0.02 8.26
N ALA A 58 3.69 1.07 7.86
CA ALA A 58 4.99 1.04 7.18
C ALA A 58 6.12 0.60 8.13
N GLU A 59 6.12 1.05 9.38
CA GLU A 59 7.06 0.63 10.44
C GLU A 59 6.96 -0.86 10.68
N HIS A 60 5.76 -1.36 10.97
CA HIS A 60 5.50 -2.79 11.17
C HIS A 60 5.96 -3.64 9.98
N SER A 61 5.68 -3.14 8.77
CA SER A 61 6.11 -3.75 7.52
C SER A 61 7.63 -3.83 7.35
N ILE A 62 8.39 -2.89 7.94
CA ILE A 62 9.86 -2.93 7.98
C ILE A 62 10.31 -3.96 9.01
N GLU A 63 9.71 -3.96 10.20
CA GLU A 63 10.02 -4.90 11.29
C GLU A 63 9.84 -6.36 10.86
N LEU A 64 8.73 -6.69 10.20
CA LEU A 64 8.49 -8.04 9.64
C LEU A 64 9.60 -8.47 8.68
N ARG A 65 10.15 -7.54 7.89
CA ARG A 65 11.23 -7.83 6.95
C ARG A 65 12.57 -7.99 7.64
N LEU A 66 12.85 -7.18 8.66
CA LEU A 66 14.07 -7.32 9.45
C LEU A 66 14.09 -8.66 10.19
N ALA A 67 12.99 -9.04 10.84
CA ALA A 67 12.86 -10.33 11.52
C ALA A 67 13.08 -11.51 10.56
N ALA A 68 12.50 -11.46 9.35
CA ALA A 68 12.69 -12.51 8.34
C ALA A 68 14.16 -12.64 7.84
N LEU A 69 14.97 -11.58 7.96
CA LEU A 69 16.39 -11.61 7.62
C LEU A 69 17.23 -12.20 8.76
N GLU A 70 16.88 -11.89 10.01
CA GLU A 70 17.56 -12.41 11.20
C GLU A 70 17.37 -13.93 11.36
N ASP A 71 16.21 -14.46 10.98
CA ASP A 71 15.85 -15.90 11.06
C ASP A 71 16.55 -16.80 10.00
N GLY A 72 17.62 -16.32 9.35
CA GLY A 72 18.46 -17.15 8.49
C GLY A 72 18.01 -17.21 7.02
N GLY A 73 17.22 -16.24 6.57
CA GLY A 73 16.95 -15.97 5.16
C GLY A 73 18.19 -15.46 4.42
N GLY A 74 19.20 -16.32 4.24
CA GLY A 74 20.38 -16.16 3.37
C GLY A 74 20.80 -14.73 3.03
N LEU A 75 21.81 -14.22 3.73
CA LEU A 75 22.54 -12.96 3.49
C LEU A 75 23.18 -12.80 2.08
N GLY A 76 22.97 -13.74 1.16
CA GLY A 76 23.67 -13.80 -0.12
C GLY A 76 23.22 -12.79 -1.19
N ASP A 77 22.02 -12.22 -1.07
CA ASP A 77 21.38 -11.51 -2.20
C ASP A 77 21.03 -10.02 -1.93
N LEU A 78 21.44 -9.48 -0.78
CA LEU A 78 21.08 -8.11 -0.37
C LEU A 78 22.19 -7.08 -0.55
N SER A 79 23.38 -7.48 -1.01
CA SER A 79 24.48 -6.55 -1.26
C SER A 79 24.29 -5.64 -2.48
N MET A 80 23.22 -5.82 -3.28
CA MET A 80 23.02 -5.06 -4.52
C MET A 80 21.75 -4.22 -4.61
N ASN A 81 20.81 -4.28 -3.66
CA ASN A 81 19.63 -3.43 -3.68
C ASN A 81 19.34 -2.89 -2.28
N CYS A 82 18.92 -1.63 -2.19
CA CYS A 82 18.56 -0.90 -0.97
C CYS A 82 17.37 -1.49 -0.17
N ALA A 83 17.21 -2.81 -0.15
CA ALA A 83 16.16 -3.54 0.55
C ALA A 83 16.35 -3.52 2.09
N GLY A 84 17.54 -3.18 2.59
CA GLY A 84 17.81 -2.91 4.01
C GLY A 84 17.53 -1.47 4.46
N THR A 85 17.09 -0.57 3.56
CA THR A 85 17.00 0.88 3.82
C THR A 85 15.67 1.50 3.37
N SER A 86 14.60 0.71 3.30
CA SER A 86 13.27 1.27 2.98
C SER A 86 12.75 2.02 4.21
N SER A 87 12.84 3.35 4.23
CA SER A 87 12.27 4.18 5.30
C SER A 87 10.74 4.19 5.27
N VAL A 88 10.14 4.62 6.38
CA VAL A 88 8.68 4.85 6.50
C VAL A 88 8.20 5.79 5.40
N GLU A 89 8.90 6.91 5.20
CA GLU A 89 8.58 7.91 4.19
C GLU A 89 8.66 7.34 2.77
N THR A 90 9.64 6.47 2.51
CA THR A 90 9.79 5.82 1.20
C THR A 90 8.61 4.89 0.91
N LYS A 91 8.19 4.09 1.90
CA LYS A 91 7.02 3.20 1.77
C LYS A 91 5.74 4.00 1.56
N TYR A 92 5.58 5.09 2.30
CA TYR A 92 4.45 5.98 2.17
C TYR A 92 4.40 6.63 0.78
N ALA A 93 5.52 7.19 0.32
CA ALA A 93 5.62 7.79 -1.01
C ALA A 93 5.30 6.78 -2.13
N LEU A 94 5.83 5.55 -2.04
CA LEU A 94 5.56 4.50 -3.03
C LEU A 94 4.10 4.03 -3.00
N LEU A 95 3.47 3.99 -1.83
CA LEU A 95 2.05 3.71 -1.68
C LEU A 95 1.22 4.76 -2.44
N LEU A 96 1.47 6.05 -2.16
CA LEU A 96 0.76 7.15 -2.82
C LEU A 96 1.01 7.17 -4.33
N ILE A 97 2.24 6.95 -4.79
CA ILE A 97 2.56 6.86 -6.23
C ILE A 97 1.77 5.73 -6.89
N THR A 98 1.65 4.59 -6.21
CA THR A 98 0.93 3.44 -6.75
C THR A 98 -0.57 3.71 -6.82
N LEU A 99 -1.17 4.25 -5.75
CA LEU A 99 -2.59 4.64 -5.74
C LEU A 99 -2.88 5.68 -6.82
N ARG A 100 -2.04 6.72 -6.92
CA ARG A 100 -2.15 7.78 -7.91
C ARG A 100 -2.19 7.21 -9.33
N LYS A 101 -1.24 6.34 -9.68
CA LYS A 101 -1.14 5.75 -11.03
C LYS A 101 -2.24 4.71 -11.27
N GLY A 102 -2.51 3.85 -10.30
CA GLY A 102 -3.47 2.76 -10.43
C GLY A 102 -4.93 3.22 -10.46
N LEU A 103 -5.25 4.32 -9.78
CA LEU A 103 -6.62 4.84 -9.74
C LEU A 103 -6.82 6.11 -10.55
N ASP A 104 -5.76 6.59 -11.23
CA ASP A 104 -5.76 7.85 -11.98
C ASP A 104 -6.21 9.04 -11.12
N LEU A 105 -5.56 9.19 -9.97
CA LEU A 105 -5.85 10.24 -8.99
C LEU A 105 -4.89 11.41 -9.15
N THR A 106 -5.29 12.56 -8.63
CA THR A 106 -4.44 13.72 -8.43
C THR A 106 -4.10 13.84 -6.96
N ILE A 107 -2.88 13.45 -6.58
CA ILE A 107 -2.33 13.63 -5.23
C ILE A 107 -1.08 14.50 -5.33
N GLU A 108 -1.19 15.75 -4.88
CA GLU A 108 -0.09 16.70 -4.86
C GLU A 108 0.72 16.58 -3.55
N PRO A 109 1.99 17.03 -3.51
CA PRO A 109 2.83 16.90 -2.32
C PRO A 109 2.22 17.49 -1.03
N ARG A 110 1.51 18.62 -1.14
CA ARG A 110 0.85 19.24 0.02
C ARG A 110 -0.31 18.40 0.55
N MET A 111 -1.05 17.76 -0.36
CA MET A 111 -2.13 16.84 -0.01
C MET A 111 -1.56 15.55 0.59
N ALA A 112 -0.49 15.02 0.01
CA ALA A 112 0.20 13.84 0.53
C ALA A 112 0.64 14.04 2.00
N ALA A 113 1.10 15.24 2.37
CA ALA A 113 1.48 15.54 3.75
C ALA A 113 0.32 15.49 4.77
N THR A 114 -0.94 15.47 4.31
CA THR A 114 -2.13 15.43 5.15
C THR A 114 -2.93 14.13 5.03
N LEU A 115 -2.43 13.14 4.28
CA LEU A 115 -3.10 11.85 4.04
C LEU A 115 -2.42 10.72 4.82
N ASP A 116 -2.10 10.97 6.08
CA ASP A 116 -1.31 10.11 6.97
C ASP A 116 -2.10 8.94 7.58
N THR A 117 -3.42 8.93 7.41
CA THR A 117 -4.29 7.83 7.85
C THR A 117 -5.08 7.18 6.71
N VAL A 118 -5.38 5.89 6.86
CA VAL A 118 -6.19 5.12 5.91
C VAL A 118 -7.60 5.69 5.74
N PRO A 119 -8.30 6.16 6.80
CA PRO A 119 -9.57 6.88 6.65
C PRO A 119 -9.47 8.15 5.79
N LEU A 120 -8.41 8.95 5.93
CA LEU A 120 -8.21 10.16 5.13
C LEU A 120 -7.93 9.80 3.66
N LEU A 121 -7.11 8.78 3.43
CA LEU A 121 -6.89 8.23 2.08
C LEU A 121 -8.20 7.73 1.46
N ALA A 122 -9.00 6.97 2.21
CA ALA A 122 -10.27 6.43 1.75
C ALA A 122 -11.25 7.55 1.37
N ALA A 123 -11.35 8.60 2.19
CA ALA A 123 -12.19 9.75 1.90
C ALA A 123 -11.76 10.44 0.60
N GLU A 124 -10.46 10.67 0.42
CA GLU A 124 -9.94 11.36 -0.77
C GLU A 124 -10.07 10.52 -2.04
N VAL A 125 -9.78 9.22 -1.96
CA VAL A 125 -9.98 8.27 -3.07
C VAL A 125 -11.45 8.23 -3.47
N THR A 126 -12.36 8.08 -2.49
CA THR A 126 -13.82 8.07 -2.73
C THR A 126 -14.26 9.35 -3.42
N ARG A 127 -13.80 10.51 -2.93
CA ARG A 127 -14.13 11.83 -3.49
C ARG A 127 -13.72 11.94 -4.96
N GLN A 128 -12.50 11.55 -5.29
CA GLN A 128 -11.98 11.64 -6.66
C GLN A 128 -12.63 10.63 -7.61
N LEU A 129 -12.86 9.39 -7.16
CA LEU A 129 -13.58 8.39 -7.96
C LEU A 129 -15.01 8.85 -8.28
N ALA A 130 -15.72 9.42 -7.30
CA ALA A 130 -17.05 9.96 -7.51
C ALA A 130 -17.07 11.17 -8.46
N GLN A 131 -16.05 12.03 -8.43
CA GLN A 131 -15.92 13.15 -9.38
C GLN A 131 -15.69 12.65 -10.81
N ARG A 132 -14.83 11.64 -10.99
CA ARG A 132 -14.57 11.04 -12.30
C ARG A 132 -15.83 10.41 -12.88
N ALA A 133 -16.58 9.66 -12.08
CA ALA A 133 -17.83 9.03 -12.52
C ALA A 133 -18.89 10.04 -12.98
N ARG A 134 -18.84 11.30 -12.52
CA ARG A 134 -19.75 12.38 -12.95
C ARG A 134 -19.28 13.13 -14.19
N ALA A 135 -18.01 13.00 -14.55
CA ALA A 135 -17.40 13.67 -15.70
C ALA A 135 -17.45 12.82 -16.98
N CYS A 136 -17.79 11.54 -16.87
CA CYS A 136 -18.09 10.62 -17.97
C CYS A 136 -19.60 10.61 -18.27
#